data_AF-A0A5B8RWD4-F1
#
_entry.id   AF-A0A5B8RWD4-F1
#
_cell.length_a   1.000
_cell.length_b   1.000
_cell.length_c   1.000
_cell.angle_alpha   90.00
_cell.angle_beta   90.00
_cell.angle_gamma   90.00
#
_symmetry.space_group_name_H-M   'P 1'
#
loop_
_entity.id
_entity.type
_entity.pdbx_description
1 polymer ?
#
loop_
_entity_poly.entity_id
_entity_poly.type
_entity_poly.pdbx_seq_one_letter_code
_entity_poly.pdbx_strand_id
1 'polypeptide(L)'
;MPRGDKSAYTDKQKRQAEHIEEGYEKRGLGTKEAERRAWATVNKQSGGGNKSGSGRGKPDSHESARKGGHLGGKALAKRKAAQRSASAKKAAASRTPAQRSASAKKAAATRKRNAQKSS
;
A
#
# COMPACT_ATOMS: atom_id res chain seq x y z
N MET A 1 19.28 23.19 -3.99
CA MET A 1 17.90 23.55 -3.59
C MET A 1 17.92 24.18 -2.21
N PRO A 2 17.10 25.22 -1.96
CA PRO A 2 16.87 25.71 -0.60
C PRO A 2 16.32 24.58 0.28
N ARG A 3 16.74 24.52 1.54
CA ARG A 3 16.29 23.50 2.50
C ARG A 3 14.78 23.63 2.69
N GLY A 4 14.02 22.67 2.18
CA GLY A 4 12.56 22.64 2.27
C GLY A 4 11.84 22.56 0.92
N ASP A 5 12.52 22.90 -0.19
CA ASP A 5 11.90 22.78 -1.49
C ASP A 5 11.86 21.30 -1.95
N LYS A 6 10.63 20.79 -2.08
CA LYS A 6 10.32 19.41 -2.49
C LYS A 6 10.31 19.23 -4.01
N SER A 7 10.86 20.18 -4.76
CA SER A 7 10.97 20.13 -6.23
C SER A 7 11.77 18.92 -6.76
N ALA A 8 12.62 18.29 -5.94
CA ALA A 8 13.36 17.06 -6.28
C ALA A 8 12.47 15.80 -6.29
N TYR A 9 11.25 15.89 -5.75
CA TYR A 9 10.32 14.78 -5.61
C TYR A 9 9.27 14.81 -6.72
N THR A 10 8.84 13.61 -7.10
CA THR A 10 7.72 13.43 -8.04
C THR A 10 6.39 13.75 -7.36
N ASP A 11 5.37 14.05 -8.15
CA ASP A 11 4.03 14.33 -7.61
C ASP A 11 3.40 13.08 -6.96
N LYS A 12 3.82 11.88 -7.36
CA LYS A 12 3.48 10.64 -6.66
C LYS A 12 4.03 10.62 -5.23
N GLN A 13 5.30 11.01 -5.05
CA GLN A 13 5.94 11.05 -3.73
C GLN A 13 5.31 12.11 -2.82
N LYS A 14 4.96 13.28 -3.38
CA LYS A 14 4.27 14.35 -2.64
C LYS A 14 2.91 13.89 -2.13
N ARG A 15 2.05 13.34 -3.01
CA ARG A 15 0.75 12.79 -2.60
C ARG A 15 0.86 11.68 -1.56
N GLN A 16 1.89 10.84 -1.68
CA GLN A 16 2.14 9.79 -0.69
C GLN A 16 2.53 10.38 0.67
N ALA A 17 3.38 11.42 0.69
CA ALA A 17 3.74 12.09 1.92
C ALA A 17 2.51 12.76 2.55
N GLU A 18 1.72 13.50 1.79
CA GLU A 18 0.49 14.16 2.26
C GLU A 18 -0.48 13.17 2.92
N HIS A 19 -0.72 12.01 2.29
CA HIS A 19 -1.58 10.98 2.89
C HIS A 19 -1.03 10.38 4.20
N ILE A 20 0.30 10.26 4.32
CA ILE A 20 0.93 9.74 5.54
C ILE A 20 0.88 10.80 6.65
N GLU A 21 1.12 12.06 6.29
CA GLU A 21 1.04 13.24 7.16
C GLU A 21 -0.35 13.38 7.74
N GLU A 22 -1.39 13.41 6.90
CA GLU A 22 -2.80 13.46 7.32
C GLU A 22 -3.12 12.33 8.31
N GLY A 23 -2.58 11.13 8.07
CA GLY A 23 -2.74 9.99 8.98
C GLY A 23 -2.04 10.17 10.34
N TYR A 24 -0.95 10.91 10.41
CA TYR A 24 -0.28 11.26 11.67
C TYR A 24 -0.96 12.43 12.39
N GLU A 25 -1.44 13.44 11.65
CA GLU A 25 -2.23 14.54 12.21
C GLU A 25 -3.53 14.05 12.83
N LYS A 26 -4.24 13.14 12.15
CA LYS A 26 -5.44 12.47 12.70
C LYS A 26 -5.14 11.66 13.97
N ARG A 27 -3.88 11.26 14.19
CA ARG A 27 -3.42 10.59 15.41
C ARG A 27 -2.95 11.58 16.49
N GLY A 28 -3.10 12.88 16.27
CA GLY A 28 -2.79 13.95 17.22
C GLY A 28 -1.35 14.46 17.18
N LEU A 29 -0.55 14.11 16.16
CA LEU A 29 0.78 14.71 15.98
C LEU A 29 0.66 16.10 15.38
N GLY A 30 1.49 17.03 15.84
CA GLY A 30 1.58 18.36 15.24
C GLY A 30 2.07 18.31 13.80
N THR A 31 1.59 19.24 12.96
CA THR A 31 1.84 19.30 11.51
C THR A 31 3.32 19.12 11.14
N LYS A 32 4.23 19.89 11.76
CA LYS A 32 5.68 19.80 11.52
C LYS A 32 6.27 18.41 11.79
N GLU A 33 5.80 17.71 12.81
CA GLU A 33 6.26 16.36 13.14
C GLU A 33 5.62 15.31 12.22
N ALA A 34 4.35 15.49 11.88
CA ALA A 34 3.64 14.64 10.92
C ALA A 34 4.29 14.71 9.54
N GLU A 35 4.55 15.92 9.04
CA GLU A 35 5.25 16.19 7.79
C GLU A 35 6.64 15.53 7.79
N ARG A 36 7.42 15.75 8.85
CA ARG A 36 8.76 15.14 9.01
C ARG A 36 8.71 13.62 8.92
N ARG A 37 7.78 12.97 9.64
CA ARG A 37 7.61 11.51 9.62
C ARG A 37 7.13 11.00 8.28
N ALA A 38 6.26 11.76 7.61
CA ALA A 38 5.78 11.42 6.28
C ALA A 38 6.90 11.40 5.25
N TRP A 39 7.69 12.46 5.18
CA TRP A 39 8.84 12.55 4.27
C TRP A 39 9.93 11.54 4.58
N ALA A 40 10.19 11.26 5.87
CA ALA A 40 11.09 10.18 6.26
C ALA A 40 10.61 8.81 5.75
N THR A 41 9.31 8.54 5.79
CA THR A 41 8.72 7.29 5.31
C THR A 41 8.85 7.15 3.79
N VAL A 42 8.53 8.21 3.04
CA VAL A 42 8.68 8.22 1.57
C VAL A 42 10.14 8.04 1.19
N ASN A 43 11.06 8.77 1.84
CA ASN A 43 12.49 8.66 1.58
C ASN A 43 13.06 7.29 1.90
N LYS A 44 12.56 6.63 2.94
CA LYS A 44 12.97 5.25 3.26
C LYS A 44 12.58 4.27 2.16
N GLN A 45 11.46 4.51 1.47
CA GLN A 45 11.01 3.67 0.36
C GLN A 45 11.73 4.00 -0.95
N SER A 46 11.89 5.28 -1.28
CA SER A 46 12.42 5.69 -2.59
C SER A 46 13.92 5.98 -2.62
N GLY A 47 14.56 6.09 -1.45
CA GLY A 47 15.95 6.54 -1.33
C GLY A 47 16.14 8.05 -1.57
N GLY A 48 15.05 8.82 -1.61
CA GLY A 48 15.01 10.27 -1.81
C GLY A 48 14.23 10.71 -3.05
N GLY A 49 14.51 11.90 -3.57
CA GLY A 49 13.74 12.49 -4.67
C GLY A 49 13.91 11.76 -6.00
N ASN A 50 12.83 11.18 -6.53
CA ASN A 50 12.89 10.42 -7.79
C ASN A 50 12.90 11.35 -9.00
N LYS A 51 12.47 12.61 -8.84
CA LYS A 51 12.46 13.58 -9.94
C LYS A 51 13.87 14.01 -10.24
N SER A 52 14.65 14.50 -9.29
CA SER A 52 16.04 14.98 -9.54
C SER A 52 16.97 14.85 -8.33
N GLY A 53 16.61 14.05 -7.33
CA GLY A 53 17.40 13.81 -6.12
C GLY A 53 18.07 12.44 -6.10
N SER A 54 18.44 11.99 -4.89
CA SER A 54 19.18 10.74 -4.65
C SER A 54 18.43 9.45 -5.02
N GLY A 55 17.10 9.52 -5.17
CA GLY A 55 16.25 8.41 -5.63
C GLY A 55 16.16 8.31 -7.16
N ARG A 56 16.68 9.29 -7.92
CA ARG A 56 16.59 9.27 -9.38
C ARG A 56 17.29 8.03 -9.95
N GLY A 57 16.59 7.33 -10.84
CA GLY A 57 17.11 6.12 -11.51
C GLY A 57 17.17 4.88 -10.61
N LYS A 58 16.72 4.97 -9.35
CA LYS A 58 16.65 3.84 -8.43
C LYS A 58 15.20 3.32 -8.34
N PRO A 59 14.99 2.00 -8.37
CA PRO A 59 13.66 1.45 -8.13
C PRO A 59 13.24 1.68 -6.68
N ASP A 60 11.97 2.02 -6.47
CA ASP A 60 11.40 2.15 -5.12
C ASP A 60 11.41 0.78 -4.41
N SER A 61 11.78 0.78 -3.13
CA SER A 61 11.67 -0.38 -2.25
C SER A 61 10.24 -0.53 -1.72
N HIS A 62 9.73 -1.76 -1.80
CA HIS A 62 8.43 -2.15 -1.24
C HIS A 62 8.55 -3.01 0.01
N GLU A 63 9.71 -2.98 0.69
CA GLU A 63 9.97 -3.79 1.88
C GLU A 63 8.94 -3.58 2.98
N SER A 64 8.60 -2.33 3.31
CA SER A 64 7.61 -2.03 4.36
C SER A 64 6.24 -2.60 4.02
N ALA A 65 5.80 -2.47 2.76
CA ALA A 65 4.53 -3.00 2.29
C ALA A 65 4.51 -4.54 2.30
N ARG A 66 5.61 -5.17 1.85
CA ARG A 66 5.77 -6.64 1.88
C ARG A 66 5.76 -7.17 3.31
N LYS A 67 6.49 -6.53 4.23
CA LYS A 67 6.52 -6.91 5.65
C LYS A 67 5.13 -6.78 6.28
N GLY A 68 4.44 -5.66 6.05
CA GLY A 68 3.07 -5.43 6.53
C GLY A 68 2.09 -6.47 6.00
N GLY A 69 2.15 -6.76 4.69
CA GLY A 69 1.32 -7.80 4.06
C GLY A 69 1.57 -9.20 4.63
N HIS A 70 2.84 -9.55 4.87
CA HIS A 70 3.20 -10.84 5.47
C HIS A 70 2.68 -10.99 6.90
N LEU A 71 2.87 -9.97 7.74
CA LEU A 71 2.37 -9.97 9.12
C LEU A 71 0.84 -10.01 9.17
N GLY A 72 0.16 -9.22 8.34
CA GLY A 72 -1.29 -9.23 8.21
C GLY A 72 -1.84 -10.58 7.74
N GLY A 73 -1.18 -11.18 6.74
CA GLY A 73 -1.51 -12.52 6.24
C GLY A 73 -1.36 -13.60 7.32
N LYS A 74 -0.25 -13.58 8.07
CA LYS A 74 -0.03 -14.49 9.21
C LYS A 74 -1.10 -14.31 10.30
N ALA A 75 -1.44 -13.07 10.64
CA ALA A 75 -2.50 -12.79 11.61
C ALA A 75 -3.85 -13.33 11.14
N LEU A 76 -4.19 -13.17 9.86
CA LEU A 76 -5.42 -13.73 9.28
C LEU A 76 -5.43 -15.27 9.31
N ALA A 77 -4.30 -15.91 8.98
CA ALA A 77 -4.18 -17.36 8.98
C ALA A 77 -4.45 -17.96 10.37
N LYS A 78 -4.00 -17.27 11.43
CA LYS A 78 -4.24 -17.67 12.83
C LYS A 78 -5.70 -17.55 13.28
N ARG A 79 -6.56 -16.79 12.60
CA ARG A 79 -7.99 -16.65 12.99
C ARG A 79 -8.75 -17.96 12.76
N LYS A 80 -9.83 -18.22 13.51
CA LYS A 80 -10.70 -19.39 13.30
C LYS A 80 -11.33 -19.36 11.89
N ALA A 81 -11.52 -20.54 11.30
CA ALA A 81 -12.06 -20.67 9.93
C ALA A 81 -13.43 -19.99 9.76
N ALA A 82 -14.30 -20.10 10.77
CA ALA A 82 -15.61 -19.44 10.79
C ALA A 82 -15.52 -17.89 10.73
N GLN A 83 -14.53 -17.29 11.41
CA GLN A 83 -14.34 -15.84 11.38
C GLN A 83 -13.77 -15.36 10.03
N ARG A 84 -12.92 -16.20 9.42
CA ARG A 84 -12.41 -15.95 8.05
C ARG A 84 -13.54 -16.00 7.02
N SER A 85 -14.42 -17.00 7.11
CA SER A 85 -15.54 -17.16 6.17
C SER A 85 -16.64 -16.12 6.35
N ALA A 86 -16.95 -15.71 7.60
CA ALA A 86 -17.91 -14.65 7.87
C ALA A 86 -17.48 -13.32 7.23
N SER A 87 -16.20 -12.97 7.33
CA SER A 87 -15.63 -11.76 6.75
C SER A 87 -15.71 -11.78 5.21
N ALA A 88 -15.42 -12.93 4.59
CA ALA A 88 -15.55 -13.13 3.14
C ALA A 88 -17.02 -13.03 2.67
N LYS A 89 -17.95 -13.63 3.42
CA LYS A 89 -19.40 -13.57 3.14
C LYS A 89 -19.94 -12.14 3.24
N LYS A 90 -19.54 -11.39 4.27
CA LYS A 90 -19.92 -9.97 4.42
C LYS A 90 -19.45 -9.12 3.24
N ALA A 91 -18.21 -9.32 2.80
CA ALA A 91 -17.66 -8.62 1.63
C ALA A 91 -18.34 -9.01 0.30
N ALA A 92 -18.84 -10.24 0.19
CA ALA A 92 -19.63 -10.67 -0.97
C ALA A 92 -21.05 -10.10 -0.96
N ALA A 93 -21.67 -10.01 0.23
CA ALA A 93 -23.01 -9.47 0.41
C ALA A 93 -23.11 -7.99 -0.02
N SER A 94 -22.09 -7.18 0.26
CA SER A 94 -22.07 -5.75 -0.09
C SER A 94 -21.79 -5.45 -1.58
N ARG A 95 -21.61 -6.47 -2.43
CA ARG A 95 -21.30 -6.29 -3.85
C ARG A 95 -22.55 -6.41 -4.72
N THR A 96 -22.61 -5.58 -5.77
CA THR A 96 -23.63 -5.70 -6.82
C THR A 96 -23.43 -6.98 -7.64
N PRO A 97 -24.47 -7.49 -8.34
CA PRO A 97 -24.35 -8.66 -9.19
C PRO A 97 -23.22 -8.56 -10.24
N ALA A 98 -23.05 -7.38 -10.85
CA ALA A 98 -21.98 -7.11 -11.81
C ALA A 98 -20.58 -7.16 -11.15
N GLN A 99 -20.43 -6.64 -9.94
CA GLN A 99 -19.18 -6.71 -9.20
C GLN A 99 -18.84 -8.15 -8.78
N ARG A 100 -19.86 -8.95 -8.41
CA ARG A 100 -19.69 -10.37 -8.09
C ARG A 100 -19.23 -11.15 -9.31
N SER A 101 -19.87 -10.98 -10.46
CA SER A 101 -19.51 -11.68 -11.70
C SER A 101 -18.10 -11.29 -12.19
N ALA A 102 -17.73 -10.01 -12.12
CA ALA A 102 -16.38 -9.55 -12.43
C ALA A 102 -15.33 -10.18 -11.50
N SER A 103 -15.62 -10.26 -10.20
CA SER A 103 -14.70 -10.89 -9.22
C SER A 103 -14.52 -12.40 -9.46
N ALA A 104 -15.59 -13.10 -9.84
CA ALA A 104 -15.56 -14.52 -10.17
C ALA A 104 -14.74 -14.79 -11.45
N LYS A 105 -14.94 -13.98 -12.50
CA LYS A 105 -14.15 -14.04 -13.73
C LYS A 105 -12.66 -13.82 -13.45
N LYS A 106 -12.32 -12.84 -12.61
CA LYS A 106 -10.94 -12.56 -12.22
C LYS A 106 -10.32 -13.74 -11.45
N ALA A 107 -11.06 -14.35 -10.53
CA ALA A 107 -10.61 -15.52 -9.78
C ALA A 107 -10.40 -16.75 -10.68
N ALA A 108 -11.25 -16.95 -11.69
CA ALA A 108 -11.07 -18.01 -12.68
C ALA A 108 -9.80 -17.80 -13.52
N ALA A 109 -9.56 -16.57 -13.99
CA ALA A 109 -8.35 -16.22 -14.72
C ALA A 109 -7.06 -16.42 -13.89
N THR A 110 -7.09 -16.09 -12.60
CA THR A 110 -5.96 -16.34 -11.69
C THR A 110 -5.69 -17.84 -11.51
N ARG A 111 -6.74 -18.66 -11.33
CA ARG A 111 -6.61 -20.12 -11.23
C ARG A 111 -5.99 -20.73 -12.48
N LYS A 112 -6.46 -20.33 -13.68
CA LYS A 112 -5.91 -20.78 -14.95
C LYS A 112 -4.42 -20.44 -15.09
N ARG A 113 -4.03 -19.21 -14.74
CA ARG A 113 -2.63 -18.76 -14.82
C ARG A 113 -1.72 -19.52 -13.86
N ASN A 114 -2.18 -19.81 -12.64
CA ASN A 114 -1.39 -20.58 -11.68
C ASN A 114 -1.20 -22.02 -12.14
N ALA A 115 -2.24 -22.66 -12.70
CA ALA A 115 -2.15 -24.01 -13.25
C ALA A 115 -1.16 -24.11 -14.42
N GLN A 116 -1.11 -23.09 -15.29
CA GLN A 116 -0.15 -22.99 -16.39
C GLN A 116 1.29 -22.76 -15.94
N LYS A 117 1.51 -22.23 -14.72
CA LYS A 117 2.83 -21.96 -14.17
C LYS A 117 3.40 -23.13 -13.37
N SER A 118 2.54 -24.11 -13.04
CA SER A 118 2.89 -25.35 -12.33
C SER A 118 3.03 -26.55 -13.25
N SER A 119 2.87 -26.35 -14.57
CA SER A 119 3.13 -27.31 -15.64
C SER A 119 4.40 -26.92 -16.38
#